data_AF-A0A356R3B6-F1
#
_entry.id   AF-A0A356R3B6-F1
#
_cell.length_a   1.000
_cell.length_b   1.000
_cell.length_c   1.000
_cell.angle_alpha   90.00
_cell.angle_beta   90.00
_cell.angle_gamma   90.00
#
_symmetry.space_group_name_H-M   'P 1'
#
loop_
_entity.id
_entity.type
_entity.pdbx_description
1 polymer ?
#
loop_
_entity_poly.entity_id
_entity_poly.type
_entity_poly.pdbx_seq_one_letter_code
_entity_poly.pdbx_strand_id
1 'polypeptide(L)'
;MDCALSESGHDPSCIPLVQLDRKLLEPNMDFPKYIEQIKKAYGITNDYALAKKLKVSQPEANWFRRGKKVPNATICIRIANLLKKNPVELLIVAQKDRAAPEERSHWAMALSAVDVMMHVPERPRYIPQKVEAIGQELRQLESQMLSYEGTIAQNEAIQLLNTVESTIDSMMERWQIWKRDGPLFPSYLLANQAAVQRGVKIRRVFIFNRGQMTDASQIEDCLQVLNDQRRAGITAFFGFREQLASTLIYQRLVAEFRALGVKEEINAALFDNEILIFSRSYATRDLGMNSGSIPITVIDQLNISWKPDHLRDLNPCPLLETRFIFEYQGERQFKTQLGRFLRTHSEDKD
;
A
#
# COMPACT_ATOMS: atom_id res chain seq x y z
N MET A 1 14.67 55.98 21.40
CA MET A 1 13.34 56.08 22.02
C MET A 1 12.40 55.21 21.21
N ASP A 2 11.90 54.19 21.89
CA ASP A 2 10.58 53.57 21.79
C ASP A 2 10.07 52.90 20.51
N CYS A 3 9.91 51.57 20.66
CA CYS A 3 8.78 50.70 20.31
C CYS A 3 7.49 51.37 19.76
N ALA A 4 6.91 50.81 18.69
CA ALA A 4 5.81 49.81 18.77
C ALA A 4 4.98 49.69 17.46
N LEU A 5 4.83 48.44 16.99
CA LEU A 5 3.63 47.74 16.46
C LEU A 5 2.84 48.24 15.22
N SER A 6 2.80 47.38 14.17
CA SER A 6 1.59 46.73 13.59
C SER A 6 2.00 45.91 12.34
N GLU A 7 1.93 44.56 12.34
CA GLU A 7 0.84 43.73 11.75
C GLU A 7 0.31 44.24 10.39
N SER A 8 0.11 43.46 9.32
CA SER A 8 0.14 42.03 9.02
C SER A 8 0.01 41.90 7.48
N GLY A 9 0.48 40.79 6.89
CA GLY A 9 0.35 40.55 5.45
C GLY A 9 1.29 39.47 4.95
N HIS A 10 1.08 38.22 5.38
CA HIS A 10 1.83 37.06 4.91
C HIS A 10 1.09 36.43 3.73
N ASP A 11 1.70 36.52 2.55
CA ASP A 11 1.32 35.81 1.34
C ASP A 11 1.59 34.29 1.52
N PRO A 12 0.60 33.40 1.38
CA PRO A 12 0.79 31.97 1.58
C PRO A 12 1.41 31.25 0.37
N SER A 13 1.83 31.94 -0.69
CA SER A 13 2.41 31.30 -1.89
C SER A 13 3.92 31.03 -1.83
N CYS A 14 4.57 31.07 -0.67
CA CYS A 14 5.99 30.76 -0.52
C CYS A 14 6.25 30.00 0.79
N ILE A 15 5.80 28.75 0.86
CA ILE A 15 6.37 27.83 1.86
C ILE A 15 7.80 27.53 1.41
N PRO A 16 8.82 27.75 2.25
CA PRO A 16 10.18 27.37 1.89
C PRO A 16 10.16 25.87 1.66
N LEU A 17 10.60 25.43 0.47
CA LEU A 17 11.07 24.07 0.29
C LEU A 17 12.06 23.83 1.43
N VAL A 18 11.62 23.10 2.46
CA VAL A 18 12.51 22.47 3.40
C VAL A 18 13.36 21.60 2.50
N GLN A 19 14.58 22.07 2.22
CA GLN A 19 15.66 21.24 1.73
C GLN A 19 15.77 20.15 2.79
N LEU A 20 15.04 19.06 2.58
CA LEU A 20 15.27 17.79 3.24
C LEU A 20 16.72 17.48 2.90
N ASP A 21 17.56 17.76 3.88
CA ASP A 21 19.00 17.72 3.83
C ASP A 21 19.35 16.34 3.26
N ARG A 22 19.74 16.31 1.98
CA ARG A 22 20.01 15.11 1.18
C ARG A 22 21.33 14.45 1.62
N LYS A 23 21.59 14.45 2.92
CA LYS A 23 22.86 14.14 3.58
C LYS A 23 22.88 12.80 4.30
N LEU A 24 21.82 11.98 4.23
CA LEU A 24 21.73 10.72 4.98
C LEU A 24 21.63 9.47 4.12
N LEU A 25 22.27 9.45 2.96
CA LEU A 25 22.62 8.20 2.28
C LEU A 25 24.10 8.24 1.95
N GLU A 26 24.95 8.07 2.97
CA GLU A 26 26.32 7.61 2.71
C GLU A 26 26.24 6.12 2.37
N PRO A 27 26.57 5.71 1.14
CA PRO A 27 26.59 4.30 0.80
C PRO A 27 27.73 3.65 1.59
N ASN A 28 27.40 2.62 2.38
CA ASN A 28 28.31 1.86 3.25
C ASN A 28 28.98 2.68 4.38
N MET A 29 28.26 2.77 5.50
CA MET A 29 28.85 3.12 6.79
C MET A 29 29.59 1.92 7.39
N ASP A 30 30.79 2.17 7.91
CA ASP A 30 31.63 1.23 8.66
C ASP A 30 31.93 1.79 10.07
N PHE A 31 32.47 0.97 10.96
CA PHE A 31 32.78 1.42 12.32
C PHE A 31 33.74 2.61 12.41
N PRO A 32 34.81 2.71 11.60
CA PRO A 32 35.65 3.90 11.56
C PRO A 32 34.86 5.20 11.40
N LYS A 33 33.89 5.25 10.48
CA LYS A 33 33.05 6.44 10.29
C LYS A 33 32.18 6.77 11.51
N TYR A 34 31.63 5.77 12.19
CA TYR A 34 30.89 5.99 13.44
C TYR A 34 31.78 6.58 14.55
N ILE A 35 33.03 6.13 14.62
CA ILE A 35 34.01 6.67 15.57
C ILE A 35 34.35 8.13 15.25
N GLU A 36 34.53 8.48 13.97
CA GLU A 36 34.76 9.86 13.56
C GLU A 36 33.55 10.77 13.85
N GLN A 37 32.33 10.26 13.69
CA GLN A 37 31.11 10.98 14.10
C GLN A 37 31.08 11.24 15.61
N ILE A 38 31.45 10.26 16.45
CA ILE A 38 31.56 10.46 17.90
C ILE A 38 32.62 11.53 18.21
N LYS A 39 33.78 11.46 17.54
CA LYS A 39 34.85 12.45 17.75
C LYS A 39 34.37 13.86 17.42
N LYS A 40 33.67 14.02 16.30
CA LYS A 40 33.10 15.29 15.86
C LYS A 40 32.00 15.79 16.82
N ALA A 41 31.07 14.91 17.21
CA ALA A 41 29.94 15.27 18.06
C ALA A 41 30.34 15.68 19.49
N TYR A 42 31.44 15.14 20.01
CA TYR A 42 31.92 15.39 21.37
C TYR A 42 33.23 16.18 21.44
N GLY A 43 33.72 16.71 20.32
CA GLY A 43 34.97 17.49 20.27
C GLY A 43 36.22 16.72 20.72
N ILE A 44 36.26 15.40 20.48
CA ILE A 44 37.34 14.52 20.96
C ILE A 44 38.49 14.53 19.95
N THR A 45 39.66 14.99 20.38
CA THR A 45 40.86 15.10 19.53
C THR A 45 41.82 13.92 19.65
N ASN A 46 41.74 13.11 20.71
CA ASN A 46 42.66 12.01 20.96
C ASN A 46 41.96 10.69 21.34
N ASP A 47 42.64 9.57 21.10
CA ASP A 47 42.09 8.22 21.29
C ASP A 47 41.93 7.86 22.79
N TYR A 48 42.63 8.55 23.70
CA TYR A 48 42.48 8.40 25.14
C TYR A 48 41.11 8.91 25.63
N ALA A 49 40.70 10.10 25.17
CA ALA A 49 39.39 10.66 25.47
C ALA A 49 38.25 9.85 24.84
N LEU A 50 38.47 9.28 23.64
CA LEU A 50 37.55 8.33 23.02
C LEU A 50 37.40 7.06 23.86
N ALA A 51 38.51 6.50 24.33
CA ALA A 51 38.53 5.29 25.16
C ALA A 51 37.76 5.49 26.48
N LYS A 52 37.94 6.64 27.13
CA LYS A 52 37.18 7.02 28.34
C LYS A 52 35.68 7.11 28.07
N LYS A 53 35.28 7.68 26.94
CA LYS A 53 33.86 7.83 26.55
C LYS A 53 33.21 6.49 26.24
N LEU A 54 33.93 5.60 25.54
CA LEU A 54 33.46 4.25 25.19
C LEU A 54 33.63 3.23 26.33
N LYS A 55 34.34 3.61 27.41
CA LYS A 55 34.74 2.76 28.54
C LYS A 55 35.48 1.50 28.06
N VAL A 56 36.52 1.72 27.25
CA VAL A 56 37.44 0.70 26.70
C VAL A 56 38.89 1.13 26.94
N SER A 57 39.86 0.27 26.61
CA SER A 57 41.27 0.64 26.67
C SER A 57 41.68 1.55 25.50
N GLN A 58 42.71 2.38 25.68
CA GLN A 58 43.23 3.26 24.62
C GLN A 58 43.71 2.49 23.36
N PRO A 59 44.42 1.34 23.48
CA PRO A 59 44.77 0.53 22.32
C PRO A 59 43.54 0.04 21.55
N GLU A 60 42.49 -0.36 22.29
CA GLU A 60 41.25 -0.86 21.70
C GLU A 60 40.46 0.23 20.97
N ALA A 61 40.40 1.45 21.52
CA ALA A 61 39.82 2.60 20.82
C ALA A 61 40.56 2.93 19.50
N ASN A 62 41.89 2.85 19.49
CA ASN A 62 42.68 3.03 18.28
C ASN A 62 42.46 1.90 17.25
N TRP A 63 42.26 0.65 17.70
CA TRP A 63 41.93 -0.45 16.79
C TRP A 63 40.57 -0.29 16.13
N PHE A 64 39.55 0.18 16.86
CA PHE A 64 38.24 0.48 16.28
C PHE A 64 38.30 1.60 15.25
N ARG A 65 39.00 2.70 15.58
CA ARG A 65 39.18 3.84 14.67
C ARG A 65 39.85 3.45 13.36
N ARG A 66 40.83 2.53 13.41
CA ARG A 66 41.55 2.04 12.22
C ARG A 66 40.84 0.89 11.49
N GLY A 67 39.66 0.46 11.95
CA GLY A 67 38.95 -0.69 11.39
C GLY A 67 39.67 -2.02 11.56
N LYS A 68 40.65 -2.11 12.49
CA LYS A 68 41.46 -3.32 12.72
C LYS A 68 40.76 -4.34 13.62
N LYS A 69 39.79 -3.89 14.42
CA LYS A 69 38.99 -4.73 15.32
C LYS A 69 37.54 -4.33 15.15
N VAL A 70 36.65 -5.32 15.13
CA VAL A 70 35.21 -5.07 15.09
C VAL A 70 34.67 -5.00 16.53
N PRO A 71 33.93 -3.94 16.92
CA PRO A 71 33.35 -3.84 18.25
C PRO A 71 32.46 -5.02 18.63
N ASN A 72 32.38 -5.34 19.92
CA ASN A 72 31.42 -6.32 20.45
C ASN A 72 30.07 -5.65 20.72
N ALA A 73 29.05 -6.45 21.05
CA ALA A 73 27.68 -5.95 21.22
C ALA A 73 27.57 -4.83 22.25
N THR A 74 28.24 -4.96 23.39
CA THR A 74 28.26 -3.95 24.46
C THR A 74 28.83 -2.61 23.97
N ILE A 75 29.87 -2.64 23.15
CA ILE A 75 30.48 -1.43 22.60
C ILE A 75 29.61 -0.84 21.49
N CYS A 76 28.98 -1.67 20.65
CA CYS A 76 28.01 -1.22 19.65
C CYS A 76 26.86 -0.44 20.28
N ILE A 77 26.26 -0.97 21.36
CA ILE A 77 25.18 -0.30 22.10
C ILE A 77 25.65 1.04 22.68
N ARG A 78 26.88 1.11 23.21
CA ARG A 78 27.44 2.37 23.74
C ARG A 78 27.66 3.42 22.65
N ILE A 79 28.19 3.01 21.49
CA ILE A 79 28.38 3.89 20.33
C ILE A 79 27.02 4.41 19.86
N ALA A 80 26.02 3.52 19.76
CA ALA A 80 24.65 3.87 19.36
C ALA A 80 24.04 4.92 20.31
N ASN A 81 24.14 4.70 21.63
CA ASN A 81 23.65 5.63 22.64
C ASN A 81 24.33 7.00 22.56
N LEU A 82 25.64 7.04 22.32
CA LEU A 82 26.40 8.30 22.18
C LEU A 82 25.98 9.10 20.95
N LEU A 83 25.62 8.41 19.86
CA LEU A 83 25.18 9.01 18.61
C LEU A 83 23.67 9.19 18.51
N LYS A 84 22.90 8.77 19.53
CA LYS A 84 21.44 8.68 19.49
C LYS A 84 20.92 7.88 18.28
N LYS A 85 21.61 6.81 17.92
CA LYS A 85 21.25 5.85 16.86
C LYS A 85 20.64 4.58 17.45
N ASN A 86 19.95 3.79 16.62
CA ASN A 86 19.42 2.49 17.05
C ASN A 86 20.58 1.49 17.27
N PRO A 87 20.65 0.81 18.43
CA PRO A 87 21.67 -0.21 18.69
C PRO A 87 21.69 -1.37 17.69
N VAL A 88 20.54 -1.76 17.15
CA VAL A 88 20.40 -2.88 16.20
C VAL A 88 21.14 -2.60 14.88
N GLU A 89 21.07 -1.36 14.38
CA GLU A 89 21.81 -0.91 13.19
C GLU A 89 23.32 -1.21 13.35
N LEU A 90 23.91 -0.80 14.49
CA LEU A 90 25.34 -0.99 14.75
C LEU A 90 25.70 -2.46 15.00
N LEU A 91 24.81 -3.25 15.59
CA LEU A 91 25.04 -4.69 15.77
C LEU A 91 25.11 -5.42 14.43
N ILE A 92 24.27 -5.05 13.47
CA ILE A 92 24.28 -5.65 12.13
C ILE A 92 25.51 -5.21 11.34
N VAL A 93 25.91 -3.94 11.43
CA VAL A 93 27.19 -3.48 10.86
C VAL A 93 28.36 -4.28 11.42
N ALA A 94 28.34 -4.62 12.72
CA ALA A 94 29.41 -5.40 13.35
C ALA A 94 29.45 -6.84 12.85
N GLN A 95 28.29 -7.46 12.62
CA GLN A 95 28.26 -8.80 12.04
C GLN A 95 28.68 -8.80 10.58
N LYS A 96 28.25 -7.79 9.80
CA LYS A 96 28.72 -7.58 8.41
C LYS A 96 30.24 -7.48 8.33
N ASP A 97 30.86 -6.69 9.21
CA ASP A 97 32.31 -6.48 9.21
C ASP A 97 33.10 -7.73 9.66
N ARG A 98 32.47 -8.63 10.44
CA ARG A 98 33.05 -9.92 10.86
C ARG A 98 32.85 -11.04 9.84
N ALA A 99 31.80 -10.94 9.02
CA ALA A 99 31.41 -12.00 8.10
C ALA A 99 32.45 -12.25 7.01
N ALA A 100 32.52 -13.52 6.57
CA ALA A 100 33.31 -13.91 5.41
C ALA A 100 32.81 -13.17 4.15
N PRO A 101 33.67 -12.94 3.13
CA PRO A 101 33.29 -12.18 1.94
C PRO A 101 32.01 -12.68 1.25
N GLU A 102 31.77 -13.99 1.27
CA GLU A 102 30.60 -14.66 0.68
C GLU A 102 29.30 -14.39 1.45
N GLU A 103 29.40 -14.10 2.76
CA GLU A 103 28.24 -13.89 3.66
C GLU A 103 27.92 -12.41 3.89
N ARG A 104 28.81 -11.49 3.51
CA ARG A 104 28.61 -10.04 3.67
C ARG A 104 27.36 -9.52 2.97
N SER A 105 26.95 -10.17 1.88
CA SER A 105 25.73 -9.86 1.14
C SER A 105 24.47 -10.10 1.99
N HIS A 106 24.42 -11.18 2.79
CA HIS A 106 23.32 -11.48 3.71
C HIS A 106 23.19 -10.44 4.82
N TRP A 107 24.32 -9.97 5.36
CA TRP A 107 24.34 -8.93 6.39
C TRP A 107 24.04 -7.53 5.84
N ALA A 108 24.42 -7.24 4.60
CA ALA A 108 24.01 -6.01 3.91
C ALA A 108 22.48 -5.97 3.73
N MET A 109 21.85 -7.11 3.40
CA MET A 109 20.40 -7.25 3.32
C MET A 109 19.72 -7.02 4.68
N ALA A 110 20.25 -7.59 5.76
CA ALA A 110 19.74 -7.37 7.11
C ALA A 110 19.83 -5.90 7.55
N LEU A 111 20.87 -5.17 7.13
CA LEU A 111 21.04 -3.75 7.45
C LEU A 111 19.97 -2.90 6.75
N SER A 112 19.67 -3.20 5.48
CA SER A 112 18.58 -2.56 4.75
C SER A 112 17.21 -2.82 5.40
N ALA A 113 16.96 -4.04 5.89
CA ALA A 113 15.71 -4.40 6.57
C ALA A 113 15.48 -3.59 7.86
N VAL A 114 16.54 -3.38 8.67
CA VAL A 114 16.46 -2.56 9.88
C VAL A 114 16.27 -1.08 9.57
N ASP A 115 16.91 -0.57 8.52
CA ASP A 115 16.74 0.82 8.10
C ASP A 115 15.28 1.12 7.71
N VAL A 116 14.62 0.17 7.03
CA VAL A 116 13.19 0.30 6.72
C VAL A 116 12.31 0.17 7.94
N MET A 117 12.60 -0.75 8.87
CA MET A 117 11.87 -0.86 10.14
C MET A 117 11.93 0.45 10.95
N MET A 118 12.97 1.27 10.73
CA MET A 118 13.18 2.58 11.36
C MET A 118 12.53 3.76 10.63
N HIS A 119 12.18 3.61 9.35
CA HIS A 119 11.56 4.66 8.52
C HIS A 119 10.08 4.36 8.18
N VAL A 120 9.50 3.34 8.80
CA VAL A 120 8.04 3.15 8.83
C VAL A 120 7.40 4.36 9.51
N PRO A 121 6.35 4.99 8.92
CA PRO A 121 5.61 6.05 9.61
C PRO A 121 5.13 5.58 10.99
N GLU A 122 4.90 6.47 11.94
CA GLU A 122 4.48 6.06 13.29
C GLU A 122 3.13 5.29 13.30
N ARG A 123 2.33 5.35 12.22
CA ARG A 123 1.14 4.51 11.99
C ARG A 123 0.76 4.28 10.51
N PRO A 124 1.36 3.33 9.78
CA PRO A 124 0.67 2.61 8.72
C PRO A 124 0.00 1.39 9.35
N ARG A 125 -1.34 1.36 9.44
CA ARG A 125 -2.09 0.25 10.06
C ARG A 125 -1.89 -1.10 9.36
N TYR A 126 -1.32 -1.09 8.15
CA TYR A 126 -1.03 -2.28 7.38
C TYR A 126 0.42 -2.26 6.88
N ILE A 127 1.22 -3.15 7.45
CA ILE A 127 2.49 -3.60 6.90
C ILE A 127 2.35 -5.12 6.80
N PRO A 128 2.47 -5.71 5.61
CA PRO A 128 2.38 -7.16 5.45
C PRO A 128 3.35 -7.88 6.39
N GLN A 129 2.94 -8.97 7.03
CA GLN A 129 3.82 -9.80 7.88
C GLN A 129 5.05 -10.36 7.13
N LYS A 130 5.05 -10.33 5.80
CA LYS A 130 6.18 -10.72 4.93
C LYS A 130 7.29 -9.67 4.82
N VAL A 131 7.01 -8.41 5.20
CA VAL A 131 7.98 -7.30 5.15
C VAL A 131 9.17 -7.53 6.10
N GLU A 132 9.05 -8.47 7.04
CA GLU A 132 10.16 -8.93 7.89
C GLU A 132 11.30 -9.62 7.10
N ALA A 133 11.14 -9.91 5.79
CA ALA A 133 12.07 -10.77 5.05
C ALA A 133 12.80 -10.21 3.81
N ILE A 134 12.42 -9.11 3.11
CA ILE A 134 12.97 -8.88 1.74
C ILE A 134 13.18 -7.41 1.32
N GLY A 135 14.37 -7.14 0.73
CA GLY A 135 14.87 -5.84 0.22
C GLY A 135 14.14 -5.16 -0.95
N GLN A 136 13.23 -5.82 -1.66
CA GLN A 136 12.45 -5.21 -2.75
C GLN A 136 11.18 -4.50 -2.25
N GLU A 137 10.54 -5.07 -1.23
CA GLU A 137 9.38 -4.46 -0.55
C GLU A 137 9.80 -3.18 0.19
N LEU A 138 11.07 -3.09 0.61
CA LEU A 138 11.68 -1.91 1.24
C LEU A 138 11.67 -0.66 0.37
N ARG A 139 12.09 -0.77 -0.90
CA ARG A 139 12.01 0.36 -1.86
C ARG A 139 10.56 0.73 -2.19
N GLN A 140 9.67 -0.25 -2.15
CA GLN A 140 8.24 -0.04 -2.35
C GLN A 140 7.59 0.66 -1.14
N LEU A 141 8.03 0.38 0.09
CA LEU A 141 7.62 1.07 1.31
C LEU A 141 8.05 2.54 1.33
N GLU A 142 9.30 2.85 0.94
CA GLU A 142 9.75 4.23 0.73
C GLU A 142 8.87 4.95 -0.30
N SER A 143 8.45 4.21 -1.32
CA SER A 143 7.52 4.70 -2.33
C SER A 143 6.07 4.73 -1.86
N GLN A 144 5.74 4.34 -0.62
CA GLN A 144 4.37 4.25 -0.08
C GLN A 144 3.38 3.44 -0.95
N MET A 145 3.89 2.44 -1.65
CA MET A 145 3.13 1.64 -2.61
C MET A 145 3.77 0.27 -2.81
N LEU A 146 3.03 -0.79 -2.47
CA LEU A 146 3.42 -2.19 -2.67
C LEU A 146 2.79 -2.74 -3.94
N SER A 147 3.51 -3.58 -4.66
CA SER A 147 3.02 -4.26 -5.87
C SER A 147 3.17 -5.77 -5.71
N TYR A 148 2.07 -6.49 -5.94
CA TYR A 148 1.99 -7.94 -5.84
C TYR A 148 1.57 -8.55 -7.15
N GLU A 149 2.04 -9.77 -7.40
CA GLU A 149 1.74 -10.52 -8.60
C GLU A 149 1.22 -11.93 -8.26
N GLY A 150 0.38 -12.47 -9.16
CA GLY A 150 -0.15 -13.82 -9.11
C GLY A 150 -0.96 -14.15 -7.84
N THR A 151 -0.66 -15.27 -7.20
CA THR A 151 -1.43 -15.77 -6.05
C THR A 151 -1.25 -14.91 -4.80
N ILE A 152 -0.14 -14.17 -4.69
CA ILE A 152 0.11 -13.28 -3.55
C ILE A 152 -0.89 -12.12 -3.59
N ALA A 153 -1.12 -11.54 -4.76
CA ALA A 153 -2.09 -10.46 -4.95
C ALA A 153 -3.50 -10.82 -4.43
N GLN A 154 -3.95 -12.05 -4.65
CA GLN A 154 -5.28 -12.49 -4.18
C GLN A 154 -5.37 -12.59 -2.66
N ASN A 155 -4.31 -13.13 -2.03
CA ASN A 155 -4.29 -13.33 -0.58
C ASN A 155 -4.21 -12.01 0.18
N GLU A 156 -3.45 -11.03 -0.30
CA GLU A 156 -3.31 -9.74 0.38
C GLU A 156 -4.65 -8.96 0.41
N ALA A 157 -5.45 -9.06 -0.65
CA ALA A 157 -6.78 -8.45 -0.68
C ALA A 157 -7.72 -9.00 0.41
N ILE A 158 -7.57 -10.28 0.78
CA ILE A 158 -8.32 -10.91 1.87
C ILE A 158 -7.72 -10.52 3.23
N GLN A 159 -6.39 -10.47 3.35
CA GLN A 159 -5.73 -10.12 4.62
C GLN A 159 -6.05 -8.70 5.08
N LEU A 160 -6.16 -7.74 4.17
CA LEU A 160 -6.58 -6.37 4.49
C LEU A 160 -7.96 -6.28 5.15
N LEU A 161 -8.88 -7.20 4.82
CA LEU A 161 -10.19 -7.25 5.48
C LEU A 161 -10.06 -7.60 6.96
N ASN A 162 -8.97 -8.23 7.41
CA ASN A 162 -8.78 -8.53 8.82
C ASN A 162 -8.32 -7.32 9.63
N THR A 163 -7.72 -6.31 8.99
CA THR A 163 -7.11 -5.15 9.66
C THR A 163 -7.99 -3.90 9.68
N VAL A 164 -9.05 -3.88 8.87
CA VAL A 164 -9.99 -2.75 8.79
C VAL A 164 -10.81 -2.60 10.07
N GLU A 165 -10.98 -1.36 10.50
CA GLU A 165 -11.69 -1.03 11.74
C GLU A 165 -13.06 -0.40 11.49
N SER A 166 -13.20 0.46 10.48
CA SER A 166 -14.35 1.35 10.37
C SER A 166 -15.09 1.29 9.04
N THR A 167 -14.40 1.46 7.91
CA THR A 167 -15.05 1.66 6.61
C THR A 167 -14.29 1.00 5.47
N ILE A 168 -15.02 0.48 4.50
CA ILE A 168 -14.50 0.08 3.20
C ILE A 168 -15.37 0.69 2.11
N ASP A 169 -14.76 1.46 1.22
CA ASP A 169 -15.40 2.05 0.06
C ASP A 169 -14.78 1.51 -1.22
N SER A 170 -15.58 0.90 -2.09
CA SER A 170 -15.04 0.16 -3.23
C SER A 170 -15.80 0.38 -4.52
N MET A 171 -15.10 0.32 -5.65
CA MET A 171 -15.66 0.34 -7.00
C MET A 171 -15.19 -0.88 -7.77
N MET A 172 -16.11 -1.53 -8.48
CA MET A 172 -15.88 -2.82 -9.11
C MET A 172 -16.47 -2.89 -10.52
N GLU A 173 -15.61 -2.98 -11.52
CA GLU A 173 -16.00 -3.19 -12.92
C GLU A 173 -15.88 -4.68 -13.34
N ARG A 174 -14.92 -5.40 -12.73
CA ARG A 174 -14.74 -6.84 -12.92
C ARG A 174 -15.38 -7.61 -11.77
N TRP A 175 -16.68 -7.80 -11.84
CA TRP A 175 -17.48 -8.44 -10.79
C TRP A 175 -17.48 -9.97 -10.87
N GLN A 176 -17.09 -10.55 -12.01
CA GLN A 176 -17.12 -11.99 -12.27
C GLN A 176 -16.21 -12.77 -11.30
N ILE A 177 -15.20 -12.12 -10.72
CA ILE A 177 -14.28 -12.73 -9.75
C ILE A 177 -14.97 -13.15 -8.44
N TRP A 178 -16.20 -12.67 -8.18
CA TRP A 178 -17.01 -13.02 -7.00
C TRP A 178 -18.20 -13.94 -7.31
N LYS A 179 -18.34 -14.46 -8.54
CA LYS A 179 -19.32 -15.52 -8.81
C LYS A 179 -19.00 -16.76 -7.96
N ARG A 180 -19.96 -17.67 -7.81
CA ARG A 180 -19.82 -18.87 -6.95
C ARG A 180 -18.65 -19.79 -7.35
N ASP A 181 -18.31 -19.79 -8.63
CA ASP A 181 -17.17 -20.48 -9.24
C ASP A 181 -15.95 -19.57 -9.45
N GLY A 182 -16.06 -18.30 -9.04
CA GLY A 182 -15.00 -17.30 -9.14
C GLY A 182 -13.93 -17.46 -8.06
N PRO A 183 -12.70 -16.98 -8.30
CA PRO A 183 -11.55 -17.22 -7.43
C PRO A 183 -11.65 -16.59 -6.04
N LEU A 184 -12.49 -15.56 -5.87
CA LEU A 184 -12.66 -14.89 -4.57
C LEU A 184 -13.86 -15.42 -3.78
N PHE A 185 -14.66 -16.32 -4.35
CA PHE A 185 -15.76 -16.97 -3.64
C PHE A 185 -15.31 -18.31 -3.03
N PRO A 186 -15.80 -18.68 -1.82
CA PRO A 186 -16.58 -17.88 -0.88
C PRO A 186 -15.70 -17.03 0.04
N SER A 187 -14.38 -17.20 -0.01
CA SER A 187 -13.43 -16.67 0.98
C SER A 187 -13.56 -15.16 1.21
N TYR A 188 -13.69 -14.38 0.13
CA TYR A 188 -13.85 -12.92 0.22
C TYR A 188 -15.21 -12.54 0.81
N LEU A 189 -16.28 -13.28 0.48
CA LEU A 189 -17.61 -13.04 1.05
C LEU A 189 -17.63 -13.29 2.56
N LEU A 190 -17.02 -14.39 3.00
CA LEU A 190 -16.88 -14.73 4.42
C LEU A 190 -16.05 -13.69 5.18
N ALA A 191 -14.94 -13.23 4.59
CA ALA A 191 -14.12 -12.17 5.17
C ALA A 191 -14.89 -10.84 5.29
N ASN A 192 -15.69 -10.47 4.30
CA ASN A 192 -16.56 -9.29 4.41
C ASN A 192 -17.62 -9.46 5.51
N GLN A 193 -18.24 -10.64 5.64
CA GLN A 193 -19.20 -10.92 6.72
C GLN A 193 -18.56 -10.78 8.10
N ALA A 194 -17.35 -11.32 8.28
CA ALA A 194 -16.60 -11.16 9.52
C ALA A 194 -16.30 -9.67 9.81
N ALA A 195 -15.90 -8.89 8.81
CA ALA A 195 -15.70 -7.45 8.97
C ALA A 195 -16.99 -6.71 9.37
N VAL A 196 -18.11 -7.01 8.72
CA VAL A 196 -19.43 -6.43 9.06
C VAL A 196 -19.85 -6.80 10.49
N GLN A 197 -19.63 -8.05 10.91
CA GLN A 197 -19.90 -8.49 12.29
C GLN A 197 -19.08 -7.73 13.34
N ARG A 198 -17.87 -7.28 12.98
CA ARG A 198 -17.04 -6.40 13.83
C ARG A 198 -17.50 -4.93 13.81
N GLY A 199 -18.52 -4.58 13.02
CA GLY A 199 -19.06 -3.22 12.93
C GLY A 199 -18.51 -2.39 11.77
N VAL A 200 -17.73 -2.98 10.87
CA VAL A 200 -17.16 -2.27 9.71
C VAL A 200 -18.28 -1.97 8.69
N LYS A 201 -18.36 -0.71 8.24
CA LYS A 201 -19.30 -0.28 7.20
C LYS A 201 -18.69 -0.50 5.82
N ILE A 202 -19.29 -1.37 5.01
CA ILE A 202 -18.81 -1.67 3.66
C ILE A 202 -19.80 -1.11 2.63
N ARG A 203 -19.34 -0.19 1.77
CA ARG A 203 -20.06 0.32 0.60
C ARG A 203 -19.34 -0.13 -0.67
N ARG A 204 -20.09 -0.66 -1.63
CA ARG A 204 -19.53 -1.24 -2.85
C ARG A 204 -20.32 -0.84 -4.07
N VAL A 205 -19.68 -0.13 -4.99
CA VAL A 205 -20.26 0.29 -6.27
C VAL A 205 -19.87 -0.72 -7.35
N PHE A 206 -20.87 -1.32 -7.99
CA PHE A 206 -20.70 -2.15 -9.17
C PHE A 206 -20.94 -1.31 -10.43
N ILE A 207 -19.97 -1.29 -11.35
CA ILE A 207 -20.08 -0.54 -12.60
C ILE A 207 -20.15 -1.56 -13.73
N PHE A 208 -21.33 -1.66 -14.33
CA PHE A 208 -21.60 -2.59 -15.42
C PHE A 208 -21.46 -1.90 -16.77
N ASN A 209 -20.96 -2.60 -17.78
CA ASN A 209 -20.98 -2.10 -19.16
C ASN A 209 -22.08 -2.78 -19.98
N ARG A 210 -22.40 -2.22 -21.15
CA ARG A 210 -23.43 -2.75 -22.03
C ARG A 210 -23.17 -4.19 -22.44
N GLY A 211 -21.93 -4.56 -22.77
CA GLY A 211 -21.58 -5.91 -23.20
C GLY A 211 -21.88 -6.97 -22.12
N GLN A 212 -21.66 -6.64 -20.85
CA GLN A 212 -22.01 -7.50 -19.72
C GLN A 212 -23.52 -7.61 -19.49
N MET A 213 -24.29 -6.60 -19.91
CA MET A 213 -25.70 -6.41 -19.57
C MET A 213 -26.66 -6.74 -20.73
N THR A 214 -26.16 -7.37 -21.79
CA THR A 214 -26.96 -7.87 -22.93
C THR A 214 -27.20 -9.38 -22.88
N ASP A 215 -26.37 -10.12 -22.15
CA ASP A 215 -26.48 -11.58 -22.01
C ASP A 215 -27.30 -11.92 -20.76
N ALA A 216 -28.38 -12.70 -20.95
CA ALA A 216 -29.28 -13.11 -19.88
C ALA A 216 -28.55 -13.90 -18.78
N SER A 217 -27.57 -14.73 -19.14
CA SER A 217 -26.80 -15.52 -18.18
C SER A 217 -25.92 -14.63 -17.29
N GLN A 218 -25.26 -13.62 -17.89
CA GLN A 218 -24.46 -12.63 -17.15
C GLN A 218 -25.32 -11.79 -16.22
N ILE A 219 -26.54 -11.44 -16.63
CA ILE A 219 -27.49 -10.71 -15.78
C ILE A 219 -27.89 -11.56 -14.57
N GLU A 220 -28.16 -12.85 -14.75
CA GLU A 220 -28.50 -13.76 -13.65
C GLU A 220 -27.34 -13.87 -12.65
N ASP A 221 -26.12 -14.11 -13.14
CA ASP A 221 -24.93 -14.17 -12.29
C ASP A 221 -24.67 -12.85 -11.55
N CYS A 222 -24.86 -11.72 -12.24
CA CYS A 222 -24.72 -10.39 -11.67
C CYS A 222 -25.70 -10.17 -10.50
N LEU A 223 -26.98 -10.50 -10.71
CA LEU A 223 -28.00 -10.42 -9.68
C LEU A 223 -27.68 -11.34 -8.50
N GLN A 224 -27.15 -12.53 -8.76
CA GLN A 224 -26.71 -13.44 -7.71
C GLN A 224 -25.60 -12.80 -6.87
N VAL A 225 -24.57 -12.23 -7.51
CA VAL A 225 -23.49 -11.53 -6.80
C VAL A 225 -24.05 -10.38 -5.97
N LEU A 226 -24.87 -9.50 -6.54
CA LEU A 226 -25.47 -8.37 -5.81
C LEU A 226 -26.29 -8.83 -4.59
N ASN A 227 -27.06 -9.92 -4.74
CA ASN A 227 -27.83 -10.52 -3.67
C ASN A 227 -26.93 -11.11 -2.56
N ASP A 228 -25.86 -11.82 -2.93
CA ASP A 228 -24.91 -12.40 -1.99
C ASP A 228 -24.19 -11.31 -1.18
N GLN A 229 -23.81 -10.20 -1.83
CA GLN A 229 -23.18 -9.04 -1.20
C GLN A 229 -24.11 -8.38 -0.17
N ARG A 230 -25.37 -8.15 -0.55
CA ARG A 230 -26.37 -7.59 0.37
C ARG A 230 -26.63 -8.51 1.56
N ARG A 231 -26.73 -9.82 1.33
CA ARG A 231 -26.88 -10.83 2.40
C ARG A 231 -25.69 -10.87 3.35
N ALA A 232 -24.49 -10.53 2.87
CA ALA A 232 -23.30 -10.35 3.69
C ALA A 232 -23.28 -9.03 4.50
N GLY A 233 -24.32 -8.21 4.42
CA GLY A 233 -24.43 -6.94 5.14
C GLY A 233 -23.69 -5.78 4.47
N ILE A 234 -23.31 -5.93 3.20
CA ILE A 234 -22.65 -4.89 2.41
C ILE A 234 -23.72 -4.00 1.77
N THR A 235 -23.51 -2.67 1.83
CA THR A 235 -24.35 -1.72 1.10
C THR A 235 -23.90 -1.68 -0.36
N ALA A 236 -24.61 -2.43 -1.21
CA ALA A 236 -24.30 -2.51 -2.63
C ALA A 236 -24.99 -1.40 -3.42
N PHE A 237 -24.24 -0.78 -4.32
CA PHE A 237 -24.68 0.21 -5.28
C PHE A 237 -24.33 -0.27 -6.69
N PHE A 238 -25.02 0.24 -7.70
CA PHE A 238 -24.71 -0.05 -9.09
C PHE A 238 -24.89 1.14 -10.01
N GLY A 239 -24.16 1.15 -11.12
CA GLY A 239 -24.34 2.07 -12.23
C GLY A 239 -23.86 1.46 -13.55
N PHE A 240 -24.07 2.21 -14.63
CA PHE A 240 -23.68 1.78 -15.97
C PHE A 240 -22.54 2.65 -16.49
N ARG A 241 -21.49 2.01 -17.02
CA ARG A 241 -20.24 2.64 -17.43
C ARG A 241 -20.48 3.78 -18.42
N GLU A 242 -21.32 3.55 -19.42
CA GLU A 242 -21.59 4.50 -20.50
C GLU A 242 -22.32 5.75 -20.00
N GLN A 243 -23.18 5.61 -18.98
CA GLN A 243 -23.81 6.76 -18.31
C GLN A 243 -22.81 7.51 -17.44
N LEU A 244 -21.97 6.80 -16.67
CA LEU A 244 -20.94 7.40 -15.82
C LEU A 244 -19.85 8.08 -16.63
N ALA A 245 -19.54 7.58 -17.84
CA ALA A 245 -18.58 8.17 -18.78
C ALA A 245 -18.95 9.61 -19.18
N SER A 246 -20.20 10.01 -19.05
CA SER A 246 -20.63 11.41 -19.26
C SER A 246 -20.28 12.35 -18.09
N THR A 247 -19.84 11.82 -16.95
CA THR A 247 -19.55 12.60 -15.74
C THR A 247 -18.06 12.91 -15.59
N LEU A 248 -17.75 14.15 -15.20
CA LEU A 248 -16.36 14.58 -14.96
C LEU A 248 -15.70 13.78 -13.82
N ILE A 249 -16.47 13.39 -12.80
CA ILE A 249 -15.97 12.61 -11.66
C ILE A 249 -15.42 11.27 -12.13
N TYR A 250 -16.21 10.50 -12.88
CA TYR A 250 -15.76 9.19 -13.37
C TYR A 250 -14.66 9.32 -14.43
N GLN A 251 -14.71 10.32 -15.31
CA GLN A 251 -13.64 10.58 -16.30
C GLN A 251 -12.28 10.82 -15.63
N ARG A 252 -12.25 11.69 -14.60
CA ARG A 252 -11.02 11.95 -13.83
C ARG A 252 -10.54 10.70 -13.13
N LEU A 253 -11.42 10.00 -12.42
CA LEU A 253 -11.07 8.78 -11.71
C LEU A 253 -10.45 7.73 -12.63
N VAL A 254 -11.06 7.49 -13.80
CA VAL A 254 -10.52 6.58 -14.81
C VAL A 254 -9.15 7.05 -15.29
N ALA A 255 -8.98 8.34 -15.60
CA ALA A 255 -7.70 8.90 -16.06
C ALA A 255 -6.57 8.68 -15.04
N GLU A 256 -6.84 8.88 -13.76
CA GLU A 256 -5.86 8.66 -12.67
C GLU A 256 -5.47 7.17 -12.55
N PHE A 257 -6.43 6.25 -12.61
CA PHE A 257 -6.11 4.81 -12.66
C PHE A 257 -5.31 4.42 -13.92
N ARG A 258 -5.62 5.03 -15.08
CA ARG A 258 -4.86 4.80 -16.32
C ARG A 258 -3.43 5.33 -16.21
N ALA A 259 -3.21 6.48 -15.55
CA ALA A 259 -1.88 7.03 -15.32
C ALA A 259 -0.99 6.08 -14.47
N LEU A 260 -1.60 5.29 -13.58
CA LEU A 260 -0.93 4.24 -12.82
C LEU A 260 -0.85 2.88 -13.54
N GLY A 261 -1.23 2.85 -14.82
CA GLY A 261 -1.09 1.70 -15.70
C GLY A 261 -2.12 0.59 -15.48
N VAL A 262 -3.29 0.89 -14.90
CA VAL A 262 -4.45 0.00 -14.99
C VAL A 262 -4.92 -0.02 -16.45
N LYS A 263 -4.96 -1.19 -17.09
CA LYS A 263 -5.27 -1.29 -18.54
C LYS A 263 -6.71 -1.69 -18.85
N GLU A 264 -7.34 -2.45 -17.96
CA GLU A 264 -8.63 -3.10 -18.21
C GLU A 264 -9.73 -2.51 -17.33
N GLU A 265 -10.63 -3.35 -16.83
CA GLU A 265 -11.60 -2.98 -15.81
C GLU A 265 -10.92 -2.54 -14.50
N ILE A 266 -11.51 -1.55 -13.82
CA ILE A 266 -11.02 -1.03 -12.55
C ILE A 266 -11.75 -1.73 -11.41
N ASN A 267 -10.99 -2.45 -10.58
CA ASN A 267 -11.43 -2.83 -9.24
C ASN A 267 -10.53 -2.15 -8.21
N ALA A 268 -11.13 -1.40 -7.29
CA ALA A 268 -10.42 -0.70 -6.25
C ALA A 268 -11.22 -0.67 -4.93
N ALA A 269 -10.53 -0.65 -3.81
CA ALA A 269 -11.13 -0.47 -2.49
C ALA A 269 -10.25 0.41 -1.60
N LEU A 270 -10.90 1.30 -0.86
CA LEU A 270 -10.30 2.20 0.10
C LEU A 270 -10.72 1.77 1.50
N PHE A 271 -9.75 1.43 2.34
CA PHE A 271 -9.94 0.96 3.70
C PHE A 271 -9.61 2.09 4.66
N ASP A 272 -10.56 2.42 5.53
CA ASP A 272 -10.45 3.46 6.58
C ASP A 272 -9.94 4.84 6.07
N ASN A 273 -10.07 5.10 4.76
CA ASN A 273 -9.48 6.27 4.09
C ASN A 273 -7.94 6.37 4.24
N GLU A 274 -7.28 5.26 4.54
CA GLU A 274 -5.84 5.19 4.81
C GLU A 274 -5.10 4.28 3.82
N ILE A 275 -5.76 3.25 3.31
CA ILE A 275 -5.14 2.26 2.43
C ILE A 275 -6.01 2.06 1.20
N LEU A 276 -5.44 2.29 0.02
CA LEU A 276 -6.04 1.99 -1.26
C LEU A 276 -5.47 0.69 -1.81
N ILE A 277 -6.33 -0.24 -2.18
CA ILE A 277 -5.99 -1.39 -3.02
C ILE A 277 -6.60 -1.21 -4.41
N PHE A 278 -5.89 -1.60 -5.47
CA PHE A 278 -6.47 -1.68 -6.81
C PHE A 278 -5.78 -2.72 -7.68
N SER A 279 -6.57 -3.37 -8.55
CA SER A 279 -6.07 -4.33 -9.54
C SER A 279 -5.50 -3.58 -10.75
N ARG A 280 -4.33 -4.01 -11.24
CA ARG A 280 -3.71 -3.46 -12.46
C ARG A 280 -3.98 -4.30 -13.70
N SER A 281 -4.05 -5.61 -13.54
CA SER A 281 -4.31 -6.58 -14.60
C SER A 281 -5.02 -7.82 -14.07
N TYR A 282 -5.69 -8.50 -15.00
CA TYR A 282 -6.27 -9.82 -14.79
C TYR A 282 -5.61 -10.83 -15.72
N ALA A 283 -5.64 -12.10 -15.33
CA ALA A 283 -5.20 -13.21 -16.17
C ALA A 283 -6.26 -14.30 -16.17
N THR A 284 -6.35 -15.04 -17.27
CA THR A 284 -7.13 -16.28 -17.31
C THR A 284 -6.22 -17.42 -16.89
N ARG A 285 -6.64 -18.19 -15.90
CA ARG A 285 -5.96 -19.42 -15.46
C ARG A 285 -6.90 -20.59 -15.55
N ASP A 286 -6.35 -21.73 -15.94
CA ASP A 286 -7.10 -22.98 -16.01
C ASP A 286 -7.16 -23.62 -14.62
N LEU A 287 -8.38 -23.83 -14.12
CA LEU A 287 -8.60 -24.57 -12.89
C LEU A 287 -8.89 -26.05 -13.22
N GLY A 288 -8.03 -26.96 -12.74
CA GLY A 288 -8.19 -28.42 -12.88
C GLY A 288 -6.94 -29.13 -13.43
N MET A 289 -6.78 -30.44 -13.16
CA MET A 289 -5.77 -31.29 -13.80
C MET A 289 -6.42 -32.27 -14.78
N ASN A 290 -6.00 -32.19 -16.05
CA ASN A 290 -6.24 -33.12 -17.16
C ASN A 290 -7.72 -33.51 -17.41
N SER A 291 -8.26 -33.00 -18.53
CA SER A 291 -9.55 -33.33 -19.19
C SER A 291 -10.81 -32.53 -18.82
N GLY A 292 -10.65 -31.31 -18.27
CA GLY A 292 -11.78 -30.39 -18.05
C GLY A 292 -11.39 -29.08 -17.39
N SER A 293 -10.33 -28.41 -17.90
CA SER A 293 -9.92 -27.11 -17.36
C SER A 293 -11.02 -26.08 -17.57
N ILE A 294 -11.49 -25.49 -16.47
CA ILE A 294 -12.41 -24.35 -16.53
C ILE A 294 -11.56 -23.08 -16.49
N PRO A 295 -11.62 -22.21 -17.52
CA PRO A 295 -10.88 -20.96 -17.51
C PRO A 295 -11.52 -20.02 -16.50
N ILE A 296 -10.76 -19.63 -15.47
CA ILE A 296 -11.17 -18.65 -14.48
C ILE A 296 -10.37 -17.37 -14.63
N THR A 297 -11.05 -16.21 -14.53
CA THR A 297 -10.35 -14.92 -14.46
C THR A 297 -9.87 -14.67 -13.05
N VAL A 298 -8.58 -14.39 -12.88
CA VAL A 298 -7.95 -14.06 -11.61
C VAL A 298 -7.30 -12.67 -11.63
N ILE A 299 -7.14 -12.06 -10.46
CA ILE A 299 -6.28 -10.88 -10.31
C ILE A 299 -4.84 -11.34 -10.52
N ASP A 300 -4.13 -10.68 -11.43
CA ASP A 300 -2.75 -11.01 -11.77
C ASP A 300 -1.75 -10.01 -11.21
N GLN A 301 -2.08 -8.71 -11.25
CA GLN A 301 -1.30 -7.66 -10.59
C GLN A 301 -2.18 -6.81 -9.68
N LEU A 302 -1.68 -6.52 -8.49
CA LEU A 302 -2.38 -5.77 -7.46
C LEU A 302 -1.44 -4.77 -6.80
N ASN A 303 -1.94 -3.57 -6.56
CA ASN A 303 -1.22 -2.53 -5.86
C ASN A 303 -1.93 -2.15 -4.56
N ILE A 304 -1.14 -1.96 -3.51
CA ILE A 304 -1.58 -1.42 -2.23
C ILE A 304 -0.83 -0.10 -2.02
N SER A 305 -1.52 0.99 -1.75
CA SER A 305 -0.91 2.30 -1.59
C SER A 305 -1.53 3.08 -0.44
N TRP A 306 -0.68 3.82 0.26
CA TRP A 306 -1.07 4.79 1.28
C TRP A 306 -0.48 6.18 0.96
N LYS A 307 -0.17 6.44 -0.32
CA LYS A 307 0.23 7.77 -0.78
C LYS A 307 -0.94 8.75 -0.64
N PRO A 308 -0.75 9.92 -0.01
CA PRO A 308 -1.81 10.90 0.16
C PRO A 308 -2.51 11.29 -1.15
N ASP A 309 -1.75 11.49 -2.23
CA ASP A 309 -2.33 11.84 -3.54
C ASP A 309 -3.16 10.69 -4.11
N HIS A 310 -2.72 9.43 -3.96
CA HIS A 310 -3.50 8.27 -4.39
C HIS A 310 -4.81 8.15 -3.59
N LEU A 311 -4.77 8.32 -2.27
CA LEU A 311 -5.96 8.25 -1.41
C LEU A 311 -6.97 9.36 -1.75
N ARG A 312 -6.49 10.52 -2.20
CA ARG A 312 -7.33 11.65 -2.64
C ARG A 312 -7.91 11.43 -4.04
N ASP A 313 -7.05 11.12 -5.01
CA ASP A 313 -7.38 11.21 -6.44
C ASP A 313 -8.01 9.92 -7.00
N LEU A 314 -7.76 8.77 -6.34
CA LEU A 314 -8.33 7.47 -6.71
C LEU A 314 -9.50 7.04 -5.82
N ASN A 315 -10.02 7.97 -5.01
CA ASN A 315 -11.11 7.69 -4.08
C ASN A 315 -12.42 7.41 -4.85
N PRO A 316 -13.06 6.24 -4.65
CA PRO A 316 -14.34 5.94 -5.31
C PRO A 316 -15.55 6.62 -4.67
N CYS A 317 -15.44 7.17 -3.45
CA CYS A 317 -16.56 7.76 -2.71
C CYS A 317 -17.36 8.81 -3.50
N PRO A 318 -16.75 9.74 -4.26
CA PRO A 318 -17.48 10.74 -5.03
C PRO A 318 -18.44 10.15 -6.07
N LEU A 319 -18.25 8.89 -6.50
CA LEU A 319 -19.19 8.22 -7.40
C LEU A 319 -20.57 8.03 -6.75
N LEU A 320 -20.62 7.79 -5.43
CA LEU A 320 -21.87 7.56 -4.68
C LEU A 320 -22.79 8.79 -4.69
N GLU A 321 -22.24 9.97 -4.94
CA GLU A 321 -22.99 11.23 -5.00
C GLU A 321 -23.56 11.51 -6.41
N THR A 322 -23.19 10.68 -7.40
CA THR A 322 -23.67 10.86 -8.78
C THR A 322 -25.08 10.30 -8.95
N ARG A 323 -25.91 11.00 -9.74
CA ARG A 323 -27.28 10.56 -10.07
C ARG A 323 -27.39 9.24 -10.84
N PHE A 324 -26.26 8.72 -11.31
CA PHE A 324 -26.16 7.50 -12.11
C PHE A 324 -25.73 6.27 -11.29
N ILE A 325 -25.49 6.45 -9.99
CA ILE A 325 -25.31 5.37 -9.04
C ILE A 325 -26.60 5.19 -8.25
N PHE A 326 -27.05 3.93 -8.16
CA PHE A 326 -28.29 3.53 -7.50
C PHE A 326 -27.97 2.52 -6.40
N GLU A 327 -28.51 2.71 -5.20
CA GLU A 327 -28.46 1.66 -4.18
C GLU A 327 -29.28 0.45 -4.64
N TYR A 328 -28.71 -0.75 -4.48
CA TYR A 328 -29.36 -2.00 -4.85
C TYR A 328 -30.37 -2.44 -3.78
N GLN A 329 -31.65 -2.17 -4.02
CA GLN A 329 -32.76 -2.60 -3.14
C GLN A 329 -33.44 -3.89 -3.61
N GLY A 330 -33.02 -4.46 -4.74
CA GLY A 330 -33.49 -5.75 -5.25
C GLY A 330 -33.62 -5.80 -6.76
N GLU A 331 -33.89 -7.00 -7.28
CA GLU A 331 -33.84 -7.29 -8.71
C GLU A 331 -34.80 -6.44 -9.55
N ARG A 332 -36.00 -6.12 -9.03
CA ARG A 332 -37.01 -5.33 -9.75
C ARG A 332 -36.50 -3.93 -10.08
N GLN A 333 -35.88 -3.26 -9.10
CA GLN A 333 -35.29 -1.94 -9.29
C GLN A 333 -34.13 -2.01 -10.29
N PHE A 334 -33.25 -3.00 -10.13
CA PHE A 334 -32.13 -3.24 -11.05
C PHE A 334 -32.60 -3.43 -12.50
N LYS A 335 -33.53 -4.38 -12.73
CA LYS A 335 -34.09 -4.67 -14.06
C LYS A 335 -34.79 -3.44 -14.68
N THR A 336 -35.41 -2.60 -13.84
CA THR A 336 -36.02 -1.34 -14.30
C THR A 336 -34.97 -0.36 -14.81
N GLN A 337 -33.88 -0.15 -14.06
CA GLN A 337 -32.79 0.74 -14.49
C GLN A 337 -32.04 0.18 -15.69
N LEU A 338 -31.78 -1.12 -15.71
CA LEU A 338 -31.18 -1.82 -16.85
C LEU A 338 -32.02 -1.64 -18.12
N GLY A 339 -33.34 -1.83 -18.03
CA GLY A 339 -34.24 -1.63 -19.18
C GLY A 339 -34.23 -0.19 -19.71
N ARG A 340 -34.11 0.82 -18.83
CA ARG A 340 -33.94 2.22 -19.25
C ARG A 340 -32.59 2.42 -19.95
N PHE A 341 -31.52 1.91 -19.34
CA PHE A 341 -30.17 2.01 -19.87
C PHE A 341 -30.04 1.40 -21.28
N LEU A 342 -30.58 0.20 -21.49
CA LEU A 342 -30.51 -0.47 -22.78
C LEU A 342 -31.29 0.26 -23.87
N ARG A 343 -32.42 0.89 -23.54
CA ARG A 343 -33.21 1.70 -24.50
C ARG A 343 -32.48 2.98 -24.90
N THR A 344 -31.86 3.68 -23.96
CA THR A 344 -31.16 4.94 -24.28
C THR A 344 -29.86 4.73 -25.04
N HIS A 345 -29.34 3.50 -25.09
CA HIS A 345 -28.09 3.17 -25.79
C HIS A 345 -28.31 2.13 -26.90
N SER A 346 -29.56 1.79 -27.25
CA SER A 346 -29.85 0.95 -28.42
C SER A 346 -29.75 1.70 -29.74
N GLU A 347 -29.76 3.04 -29.72
CA GLU A 347 -29.86 3.92 -30.90
C GLU A 347 -28.52 4.23 -31.61
N ASP A 348 -27.37 3.84 -31.06
CA ASP A 348 -26.04 4.02 -31.71
C ASP A 348 -25.76 2.98 -32.82
N LYS A 349 -26.79 2.46 -33.50
CA LYS A 349 -26.67 1.38 -34.50
C LYS A 349 -27.35 1.63 -35.85
N ASP A 350 -27.70 2.87 -36.17
CA ASP A 350 -28.11 3.27 -37.53
C ASP A 350 -27.05 4.15 -38.21
#